data_AF-A0A833VF49-F1
#
_entry.id   AF-A0A833VF49-F1
#
_cell.length_a   1.000
_cell.length_b   1.000
_cell.length_c   1.000
_cell.angle_alpha   90.00
_cell.angle_beta   90.00
_cell.angle_gamma   90.00
#
_symmetry.space_group_name_H-M   'P 1'
#
loop_
_entity.id
_entity.type
_entity.pdbx_description
1 polymer ?
#
loop_
_entity_poly.entity_id
_entity_poly.type
_entity_poly.pdbx_seq_one_letter_code
_entity_poly.pdbx_strand_id
1 'polypeptide(L)'
;MKALLIPQVVLLCSGLALSDVASSSPLLSRSQSTGTVLTARRPSNVIFHPSTGKCVLRTTLNAPLTLGPCNESDAWEYTPQKFLTVKGTYYSLRATASDKPTRLSIHSSESDSQWDMNLSSNSDTKTHVSTKLENGNSLCLAVGPEDVLFASPCLNSDAQLFEFTTRDKVQTLG
;
A
#
# COMPACT_ATOMS: atom_id res chain seq x y z
N MET A 1 0.37 -24.32 -56.69
CA MET A 1 0.90 -23.15 -57.44
C MET A 1 0.36 -21.88 -56.81
N LYS A 2 1.22 -20.86 -56.69
CA LYS A 2 1.04 -19.47 -56.22
C LYS A 2 1.51 -19.18 -54.79
N ALA A 3 2.82 -18.92 -54.74
CA ALA A 3 3.45 -18.00 -53.80
C ALA A 3 3.00 -16.56 -54.12
N LEU A 4 2.76 -15.75 -53.08
CA LEU A 4 2.76 -14.28 -53.13
C LEU A 4 3.74 -13.83 -52.04
N LEU A 5 5.02 -13.62 -52.37
CA LEU A 5 5.63 -12.33 -52.74
C LEU A 5 5.32 -11.17 -51.78
N ILE A 6 6.30 -10.94 -50.90
CA ILE A 6 6.60 -9.69 -50.20
C ILE A 6 7.02 -8.62 -51.22
N PRO A 7 6.71 -7.34 -50.98
CA PRO A 7 7.63 -6.27 -51.37
C PRO A 7 8.11 -5.50 -50.14
N GLN A 8 9.44 -5.39 -50.04
CA GLN A 8 10.15 -4.56 -49.08
C GLN A 8 10.03 -3.09 -49.47
N VAL A 9 9.79 -2.21 -48.50
CA VAL A 9 10.01 -0.77 -48.66
C VAL A 9 11.18 -0.39 -47.75
N VAL A 10 12.36 -0.36 -48.36
CA VAL A 10 13.58 0.24 -47.81
C VAL A 10 13.49 1.73 -48.14
N LEU A 11 13.29 2.59 -47.14
CA LEU A 11 13.37 4.04 -47.31
C LEU A 11 14.74 4.51 -46.80
N LEU A 12 15.64 4.78 -47.74
CA LEU A 12 16.92 5.46 -47.52
C LEU A 12 16.67 6.92 -47.13
N CYS A 13 17.24 7.37 -46.02
CA CYS A 13 17.55 8.78 -45.82
C CYS A 13 19.07 8.95 -45.74
N SER A 14 19.64 9.37 -46.87
CA SER A 14 21.04 9.71 -47.04
C SER A 14 21.31 11.14 -46.52
N GLY A 15 22.34 11.29 -45.69
CA GLY A 15 23.42 12.27 -45.89
C GLY A 15 23.21 13.77 -45.60
N LEU A 16 23.91 14.21 -44.55
CA LEU A 16 24.82 15.38 -44.46
C LEU A 16 24.29 16.82 -44.64
N ALA A 17 24.43 17.61 -43.57
CA ALA A 17 25.04 18.94 -43.66
C ALA A 17 25.72 19.31 -42.32
N LEU A 18 27.05 19.44 -42.38
CA LEU A 18 27.89 20.08 -41.37
C LEU A 18 27.64 21.59 -41.38
N SER A 19 27.65 22.21 -40.22
CA SER A 19 27.82 23.67 -40.08
C SER A 19 28.67 23.93 -38.84
N ASP A 20 29.95 24.23 -39.08
CA ASP A 20 30.85 24.83 -38.11
C ASP A 20 30.42 26.27 -37.81
N VAL A 21 30.19 26.60 -36.54
CA VAL A 21 30.33 27.99 -36.05
C VAL A 21 31.01 27.95 -34.69
N ALA A 22 32.16 28.60 -34.64
CA ALA A 22 33.01 28.78 -33.48
C ALA A 22 32.41 29.77 -32.46
N SER A 23 32.99 29.71 -31.26
CA SER A 23 33.08 30.78 -30.26
C SER A 23 31.93 30.91 -29.26
N SER A 24 32.12 30.30 -28.08
CA SER A 24 32.48 31.03 -26.86
C SER A 24 32.26 30.10 -25.66
N SER A 25 33.31 29.88 -24.88
CA SER A 25 33.26 29.04 -23.67
C SER A 25 32.58 29.81 -22.54
N PRO A 26 31.48 29.32 -21.95
CA PRO A 26 31.16 29.67 -20.58
C PRO A 26 31.91 28.69 -19.67
N LEU A 27 32.63 29.23 -18.68
CA LEU A 27 33.10 28.47 -17.52
C LEU A 27 31.88 27.83 -16.85
N LEU A 28 31.62 26.57 -17.15
CA LEU A 28 30.71 25.75 -16.36
C LEU A 28 31.36 25.55 -14.99
N SER A 29 30.92 26.33 -14.00
CA SER A 29 31.03 25.92 -12.61
C SER A 29 30.24 24.62 -12.48
N ARG A 30 30.96 23.49 -12.55
CA ARG A 30 30.43 22.17 -12.29
C ARG A 30 30.15 22.10 -10.79
N SER A 31 29.01 22.65 -10.38
CA SER A 31 28.37 22.19 -9.15
C SER A 31 28.02 20.73 -9.41
N GLN A 32 28.85 19.81 -8.92
CA GLN A 32 28.45 18.43 -8.76
C GLN A 32 27.39 18.44 -7.65
N SER A 33 26.16 18.80 -8.01
CA SER A 33 25.02 18.30 -7.29
C SER A 33 25.13 16.79 -7.39
N THR A 34 25.59 16.16 -6.30
CA THR A 34 25.27 14.78 -6.01
C THR A 34 23.75 14.73 -5.91
N GLY A 35 23.10 14.66 -7.07
CA GLY A 35 21.69 14.36 -7.19
C GLY A 35 21.54 12.96 -6.65
N THR A 36 21.21 12.89 -5.36
CA THR A 36 20.75 11.65 -4.76
C THR A 36 19.55 11.25 -5.59
N VAL A 37 19.67 10.18 -6.36
CA VAL A 37 18.54 9.60 -7.08
C VAL A 37 17.61 9.07 -6.00
N LEU A 38 16.71 9.94 -5.52
CA LEU A 38 15.58 9.53 -4.72
C LEU A 38 14.71 8.73 -5.69
N THR A 39 14.78 7.41 -5.59
CA THR A 39 13.81 6.56 -6.27
C THR A 39 12.46 6.89 -5.65
N ALA A 40 11.70 7.74 -6.34
CA ALA A 40 10.37 8.14 -5.90
C ALA A 40 9.54 6.86 -5.76
N ARG A 41 9.28 6.46 -4.50
CA ARG A 41 8.47 5.29 -4.21
C ARG A 41 7.06 5.63 -4.69
N ARG A 42 6.46 4.74 -5.49
CA ARG A 42 5.09 4.97 -5.96
C ARG A 42 4.16 5.19 -4.75
N PRO A 43 3.23 6.16 -4.83
CA PRO A 43 2.21 6.33 -3.81
C PRO A 43 1.53 4.99 -3.53
N SER A 44 1.45 4.65 -2.25
CA SER A 44 0.83 3.41 -1.79
C SER A 44 0.09 3.68 -0.50
N ASN A 45 -1.03 2.97 -0.34
CA ASN A 45 -1.84 3.09 0.85
C ASN A 45 -1.20 2.35 2.02
N VAL A 46 -1.50 2.85 3.20
CA VAL A 46 -1.19 2.27 4.51
C VAL A 46 -2.48 2.22 5.31
N ILE A 47 -2.53 1.31 6.28
CA ILE A 47 -3.58 1.28 7.29
C ILE A 47 -3.03 2.03 8.50
N PHE A 48 -3.46 3.27 8.67
CA PHE A 48 -3.00 4.18 9.73
C PHE A 48 -3.91 4.07 10.95
N HIS A 49 -3.34 4.12 12.14
CA HIS A 49 -4.08 4.15 13.40
C HIS A 49 -3.90 5.53 14.06
N PRO A 50 -4.93 6.41 13.99
CA PRO A 50 -4.79 7.82 14.36
C PRO A 50 -4.36 8.07 15.80
N SER A 51 -4.87 7.30 16.76
CA SER A 51 -4.60 7.54 18.19
C SER A 51 -3.18 7.17 18.61
N THR A 52 -2.47 6.32 17.85
CA THR A 52 -1.06 5.97 18.12
C THR A 52 -0.08 6.64 17.16
N GLY A 53 -0.56 7.21 16.04
CA GLY A 53 0.30 7.77 15.00
C GLY A 53 1.11 6.73 14.23
N LYS A 54 0.76 5.43 14.34
CA LYS A 54 1.49 4.32 13.74
C LYS A 54 0.66 3.63 12.65
N CYS A 55 1.32 2.83 11.81
CA CYS A 55 0.68 2.06 10.74
C CYS A 55 0.80 0.56 10.94
N VAL A 56 -0.11 -0.20 10.35
CA VAL A 56 -0.08 -1.66 10.38
C VAL A 56 1.17 -2.19 9.67
N LEU A 57 1.97 -2.94 10.40
CA LEU A 57 3.24 -3.51 10.00
C LEU A 57 3.20 -5.03 10.12
N ARG A 58 3.78 -5.70 9.12
CA ARG A 58 4.12 -7.11 9.20
C ARG A 58 5.58 -7.26 9.59
N THR A 59 5.84 -7.92 10.72
CA THR A 59 7.20 -8.27 11.13
C THR A 59 7.71 -9.51 10.40
N THR A 60 6.92 -10.59 10.40
CA THR A 60 7.20 -11.82 9.63
C THR A 60 5.88 -12.40 9.12
N LEU A 61 5.92 -13.31 8.14
CA LEU A 61 4.72 -13.89 7.52
C LEU A 61 3.76 -14.56 8.51
N ASN A 62 4.31 -15.22 9.54
CA ASN A 62 3.52 -15.98 10.50
C ASN A 62 3.31 -15.26 11.83
N ALA A 63 3.99 -14.13 12.05
CA ALA A 63 3.80 -13.35 13.27
C ALA A 63 2.44 -12.62 13.27
N PRO A 64 1.91 -12.30 14.45
CA PRO A 64 0.88 -11.29 14.57
C PRO A 64 1.28 -10.00 13.88
N LEU A 65 0.29 -9.30 13.32
CA LEU A 65 0.49 -7.93 12.86
C LEU A 65 0.61 -7.00 14.07
N THR A 66 1.46 -5.99 13.93
CA THR A 66 1.68 -4.97 14.95
C THR A 66 1.54 -3.59 14.31
N LEU A 67 1.54 -2.54 15.13
CA LEU A 67 1.78 -1.20 14.63
C LEU A 67 3.28 -0.87 14.66
N GLY A 68 3.70 -0.02 13.72
CA GLY A 68 5.05 0.50 13.65
C GLY A 68 5.13 1.80 12.82
N PRO A 69 6.34 2.30 12.56
CA PRO A 69 6.55 3.47 11.72
C PRO A 69 5.93 3.31 10.32
N CYS A 70 5.22 4.33 9.84
CA CYS A 70 4.49 4.27 8.57
C CYS A 70 5.37 4.17 7.32
N ASN A 71 6.63 4.57 7.41
CA ASN A 71 7.63 4.37 6.35
C ASN A 71 8.04 2.89 6.20
N GLU A 72 7.91 2.09 7.25
CA GLU A 72 8.19 0.66 7.27
C GLU A 72 6.96 -0.19 6.92
N SER A 73 5.76 0.36 7.05
CA SER A 73 4.50 -0.30 6.68
C SER A 73 4.54 -0.84 5.24
N ASP A 74 3.99 -2.04 5.06
CA ASP A 74 3.68 -2.60 3.76
C ASP A 74 2.76 -1.66 2.95
N ALA A 75 2.75 -1.81 1.63
CA ALA A 75 1.75 -1.18 0.77
C ALA A 75 0.49 -2.04 0.81
N TRP A 76 -0.64 -1.45 1.18
CA TRP A 76 -1.92 -2.15 1.29
C TRP A 76 -2.85 -1.84 0.12
N GLU A 77 -3.72 -2.79 -0.19
CA GLU A 77 -4.79 -2.69 -1.17
C GLU A 77 -6.08 -3.24 -0.56
N TYR A 78 -7.20 -2.58 -0.86
CA TYR A 78 -8.51 -3.07 -0.49
C TYR A 78 -9.24 -3.50 -1.76
N THR A 79 -9.49 -4.79 -1.90
CA THR A 79 -10.04 -5.36 -3.14
C THR A 79 -11.57 -5.21 -3.20
N PRO A 80 -12.19 -5.30 -4.39
CA PRO A 80 -13.65 -5.34 -4.51
C PRO A 80 -14.31 -6.50 -3.74
N GLN A 81 -13.57 -7.59 -3.50
CA GLN A 81 -14.00 -8.73 -2.68
C GLN A 81 -13.84 -8.48 -1.17
N LYS A 82 -13.56 -7.23 -0.78
CA LYS A 82 -13.38 -6.78 0.60
C LYS A 82 -12.18 -7.39 1.32
N PHE A 83 -11.12 -7.73 0.59
CA PHE A 83 -9.88 -8.20 1.19
C PHE A 83 -8.91 -7.04 1.40
N LEU A 84 -8.35 -6.94 2.60
CA LEU A 84 -7.20 -6.10 2.91
C LEU A 84 -5.92 -6.88 2.60
N THR A 85 -5.29 -6.59 1.46
CA THR A 85 -4.14 -7.35 0.96
C THR A 85 -2.86 -6.53 0.94
N VAL A 86 -1.73 -7.20 1.11
CA VAL A 86 -0.42 -6.59 0.86
C VAL A 86 -0.20 -6.54 -0.64
N LYS A 87 -0.09 -5.32 -1.19
CA LYS A 87 -0.02 -5.03 -2.62
C LYS A 87 1.10 -5.81 -3.30
N GLY A 88 0.77 -6.47 -4.41
CA GLY A 88 1.71 -7.30 -5.17
C GLY A 88 1.96 -8.68 -4.56
N THR A 89 1.17 -9.08 -3.57
CA THR A 89 1.22 -10.40 -2.95
C THR A 89 -0.18 -11.01 -2.81
N TYR A 90 -0.25 -12.28 -2.42
CA TYR A 90 -1.50 -12.97 -2.09
C TYR A 90 -1.86 -12.91 -0.61
N TYR A 91 -1.07 -12.19 0.20
CA TYR A 91 -1.29 -12.14 1.64
C TYR A 91 -2.42 -11.17 1.99
N SER A 92 -3.45 -11.68 2.67
CA SER A 92 -4.58 -10.90 3.18
C SER A 92 -4.63 -10.90 4.70
N LEU A 93 -5.19 -9.84 5.27
CA LEU A 93 -5.49 -9.75 6.68
C LEU A 93 -6.57 -10.77 7.06
N ARG A 94 -6.29 -11.58 8.08
CA ARG A 94 -7.17 -12.63 8.58
C ARG A 94 -7.47 -12.46 10.06
N ALA A 95 -8.75 -12.54 10.42
CA ALA A 95 -9.21 -12.68 11.80
C ALA A 95 -9.25 -14.16 12.16
N THR A 96 -8.53 -14.61 13.20
CA THR A 96 -8.55 -16.04 13.57
C THR A 96 -9.73 -16.38 14.47
N ALA A 97 -10.01 -15.55 15.47
CA ALA A 97 -11.16 -15.65 16.37
C ALA A 97 -11.27 -14.37 17.22
N SER A 98 -12.35 -14.25 18.01
CA SER A 98 -12.48 -13.18 19.00
C SER A 98 -11.30 -13.17 19.96
N ASP A 99 -10.79 -11.98 20.22
CA ASP A 99 -9.69 -11.67 21.13
C ASP A 99 -8.41 -12.44 20.80
N LYS A 100 -8.23 -12.78 19.52
CA LYS A 100 -7.00 -13.36 18.99
C LYS A 100 -6.25 -12.37 18.12
N PRO A 101 -4.90 -12.41 18.14
CA PRO A 101 -4.10 -11.58 17.27
C PRO A 101 -4.40 -11.87 15.80
N THR A 102 -4.48 -10.82 14.98
CA THR A 102 -4.66 -10.95 13.53
C THR A 102 -3.34 -11.28 12.86
N ARG A 103 -3.42 -12.01 11.75
CA ARG A 103 -2.25 -12.47 10.98
C ARG A 103 -2.53 -12.30 9.49
N LEU A 104 -1.52 -12.56 8.68
CA LEU A 104 -1.71 -12.71 7.25
C LEU A 104 -1.97 -14.17 6.87
N SER A 105 -2.76 -14.36 5.82
CA SER A 105 -2.99 -15.67 5.19
C SER A 105 -2.85 -15.55 3.68
N ILE A 106 -2.39 -16.63 3.03
CA ILE A 106 -2.43 -16.77 1.56
C ILE A 106 -3.83 -17.21 1.12
N HIS A 107 -4.46 -18.06 1.93
CA HIS A 107 -5.79 -18.57 1.67
C HIS A 107 -6.79 -17.61 2.31
N SER A 108 -7.34 -16.71 1.50
CA SER A 108 -8.45 -15.85 1.91
C SER A 108 -9.75 -16.64 1.76
N SER A 109 -10.48 -16.85 2.86
CA SER A 109 -11.86 -17.32 2.80
C SER A 109 -12.81 -16.17 3.10
N GLU A 110 -14.06 -16.30 2.64
CA GLU A 110 -15.10 -15.30 2.90
C GLU A 110 -15.39 -15.14 4.39
N SER A 111 -15.21 -16.20 5.17
CA SER A 111 -15.61 -16.27 6.57
C SER A 111 -14.72 -15.54 7.57
N ASP A 112 -13.47 -15.23 7.21
CA ASP A 112 -12.50 -14.71 8.17
C ASP A 112 -11.49 -13.70 7.61
N SER A 113 -11.55 -13.44 6.30
CA SER A 113 -10.63 -12.55 5.60
C SER A 113 -11.34 -11.39 4.88
N GLN A 114 -12.69 -11.37 4.85
CA GLN A 114 -13.46 -10.21 4.36
C GLN A 114 -13.63 -9.16 5.46
N TRP A 115 -13.36 -7.90 5.11
CA TRP A 115 -13.41 -6.77 6.03
C TRP A 115 -14.28 -5.66 5.44
N ASP A 116 -15.36 -5.32 6.11
CA ASP A 116 -16.15 -4.12 5.83
C ASP A 116 -15.45 -2.88 6.41
N MET A 117 -15.33 -1.85 5.58
CA MET A 117 -14.85 -0.52 5.96
C MET A 117 -16.06 0.37 6.25
N ASN A 118 -16.42 0.50 7.52
CA ASN A 118 -17.55 1.32 7.95
C ASN A 118 -17.06 2.66 8.53
N LEU A 119 -17.43 3.77 7.91
CA LEU A 119 -17.10 5.11 8.43
C LEU A 119 -17.62 5.28 9.86
N SER A 120 -16.80 5.87 10.72
CA SER A 120 -17.21 6.20 12.08
C SER A 120 -18.18 7.37 12.05
N SER A 121 -19.19 7.34 12.93
CA SER A 121 -20.17 8.44 13.02
C SER A 121 -19.57 9.76 13.51
N ASN A 122 -18.35 9.75 14.03
CA ASN A 122 -17.64 10.93 14.52
C ASN A 122 -16.55 11.46 13.56
N SER A 123 -16.34 10.85 12.39
CA SER A 123 -15.30 11.27 11.43
C SER A 123 -15.53 10.70 10.03
N ASP A 124 -15.28 11.54 9.02
CA ASP A 124 -15.36 11.16 7.60
C ASP A 124 -14.10 10.42 7.09
N THR A 125 -13.03 10.34 7.89
CA THR A 125 -11.79 9.64 7.52
C THR A 125 -11.58 8.34 8.28
N LYS A 126 -12.04 8.30 9.54
CA LYS A 126 -11.85 7.16 10.43
C LYS A 126 -12.91 6.10 10.18
N THR A 127 -12.47 4.86 10.21
CA THR A 127 -13.27 3.70 9.80
C THR A 127 -13.10 2.58 10.80
N HIS A 128 -14.20 1.94 11.16
CA HIS A 128 -14.19 0.63 11.78
C HIS A 128 -13.93 -0.43 10.71
N VAL A 129 -12.85 -1.19 10.88
CA VAL A 129 -12.50 -2.31 10.00
C VAL A 129 -13.10 -3.58 10.62
N SER A 130 -14.24 -4.03 10.12
CA SER A 130 -15.03 -5.09 10.76
C SER A 130 -15.16 -6.34 9.89
N THR A 131 -15.23 -7.51 10.49
CA THR A 131 -15.46 -8.79 9.82
C THR A 131 -16.57 -9.55 10.52
N LYS A 132 -17.22 -10.47 9.80
CA LYS A 132 -18.27 -11.34 10.34
C LYS A 132 -17.81 -12.78 10.29
N LEU A 133 -17.68 -13.40 11.46
CA LEU A 133 -17.35 -14.81 11.56
C LEU A 133 -18.54 -15.70 11.16
N GLU A 134 -18.27 -16.97 10.87
CA GLU A 134 -19.29 -17.97 10.49
C GLU A 134 -20.40 -18.13 11.54
N ASN A 135 -20.06 -17.94 12.82
CA ASN A 135 -21.03 -17.99 13.92
C ASN A 135 -21.92 -16.74 14.00
N GLY A 136 -21.76 -15.78 13.08
CA GLY A 136 -22.54 -14.55 12.99
C GLY A 136 -22.00 -13.38 13.80
N ASN A 137 -20.99 -13.59 14.66
CA ASN A 137 -20.41 -12.53 15.47
C ASN A 137 -19.64 -11.54 14.59
N SER A 138 -19.84 -10.25 14.86
CA SER A 138 -19.07 -9.18 14.22
C SER A 138 -17.88 -8.82 15.10
N LEU A 139 -16.70 -8.83 14.51
CA LEU A 139 -15.45 -8.42 15.16
C LEU A 139 -14.88 -7.21 14.44
N CYS A 140 -14.22 -6.35 15.19
CA CYS A 140 -13.50 -5.19 14.68
C CYS A 140 -12.00 -5.41 14.90
N LEU A 141 -11.21 -4.93 13.94
CA LEU A 141 -9.78 -4.78 14.12
C LEU A 141 -9.56 -3.79 15.28
N ALA A 142 -8.64 -4.14 16.16
CA ALA A 142 -8.33 -3.35 17.34
C ALA A 142 -6.83 -3.37 17.63
N VAL A 143 -6.32 -2.28 18.19
CA VAL A 143 -4.98 -2.21 18.76
C VAL A 143 -5.03 -2.63 20.21
N GLY A 144 -4.30 -3.69 20.54
CA GLY A 144 -4.14 -4.18 21.90
C GLY A 144 -2.83 -3.71 22.55
N PRO A 145 -2.45 -4.35 23.67
CA PRO A 145 -1.16 -4.12 24.32
C PRO A 145 0.01 -4.37 23.36
N GLU A 146 1.13 -3.68 23.61
CA GLU A 146 2.37 -3.82 22.82
C GLU A 146 2.17 -3.57 21.31
N ASP A 147 1.20 -2.71 20.95
CA ASP A 147 0.85 -2.38 19.56
C ASP A 147 0.40 -3.60 18.71
N VAL A 148 0.07 -4.74 19.31
CA VAL A 148 -0.38 -5.94 18.59
C VAL A 148 -1.82 -5.76 18.12
N LEU A 149 -2.12 -6.17 16.89
CA LEU A 149 -3.48 -6.13 16.35
C LEU A 149 -4.29 -7.37 16.71
N PHE A 150 -5.53 -7.15 17.11
CA PHE A 150 -6.50 -8.19 17.48
C PHE A 150 -7.79 -8.06 16.67
N ALA A 151 -8.48 -9.18 16.50
CA ALA A 151 -9.90 -9.17 16.15
C ALA A 151 -10.68 -9.27 17.46
N SER A 152 -11.40 -8.21 17.84
CA SER A 152 -12.11 -8.12 19.12
C SER A 152 -13.57 -7.73 18.88
N PRO A 153 -14.49 -7.89 19.86
CA PRO A 153 -15.84 -7.36 19.73
C PRO A 153 -15.83 -5.87 19.34
N CYS A 154 -16.74 -5.48 18.44
CA CYS A 154 -16.82 -4.08 17.99
C CYS A 154 -17.30 -3.17 19.13
N LEU A 155 -16.52 -2.12 19.40
CA LEU A 155 -16.75 -1.10 20.41
C LEU A 155 -16.56 0.29 19.79
N ASN A 156 -17.22 1.29 20.37
CA ASN A 156 -16.97 2.69 20.01
C ASN A 156 -15.71 3.19 20.76
N SER A 157 -14.54 2.77 20.30
CA SER A 157 -13.24 3.09 20.91
C SER A 157 -12.24 3.52 19.85
N ASP A 158 -11.40 4.51 20.17
CA ASP A 158 -10.32 4.98 19.29
C ASP A 158 -9.29 3.90 18.98
N ALA A 159 -9.20 2.84 19.80
CA ALA A 159 -8.35 1.67 19.53
C ALA A 159 -8.84 0.82 18.34
N GLN A 160 -10.06 1.05 17.88
CA GLN A 160 -10.69 0.33 16.76
C GLN A 160 -10.92 1.21 15.53
N LEU A 161 -10.35 2.41 15.52
CA LEU A 161 -10.48 3.37 14.43
C LEU A 161 -9.20 3.39 13.60
N PHE A 162 -9.36 3.19 12.29
CA PHE A 162 -8.26 3.20 11.33
C PHE A 162 -8.58 4.12 10.16
N GLU A 163 -7.54 4.56 9.46
CA GLU A 163 -7.65 5.32 8.22
C GLU A 163 -6.91 4.58 7.11
N PHE A 164 -7.60 4.32 6.01
CA PHE A 164 -6.99 3.79 4.81
C PHE A 164 -6.56 4.95 3.91
N THR A 165 -5.27 5.29 3.96
CA THR A 165 -4.77 6.54 3.36
C THR A 165 -3.44 6.33 2.67
N THR A 166 -3.06 7.25 1.78
CA THR A 166 -1.75 7.25 1.13
C THR A 166 -0.65 7.57 2.13
N ARG A 167 0.47 6.84 2.09
CA ARG A 167 1.61 7.04 3.01
C ARG A 167 2.07 8.50 3.11
N ASP A 168 2.13 9.22 1.99
CA ASP A 168 2.63 10.60 1.96
C ASP A 168 1.74 11.57 2.75
N LYS A 169 0.41 11.30 2.81
CA LYS A 169 -0.53 12.09 3.64
C LYS A 169 -0.33 11.85 5.14
N VAL A 170 0.18 10.69 5.55
CA VAL A 170 0.46 10.43 6.97
C VAL A 170 1.71 11.20 7.41
N GLN A 171 2.71 11.29 6.54
CA GLN A 171 3.96 12.00 6.82
C GLN A 171 3.79 13.52 6.95
N THR A 172 2.69 14.08 6.43
CA THR A 172 2.34 15.49 6.61
C THR A 172 1.57 15.80 7.90
N LEU A 173 1.23 14.79 8.70
CA LEU A 173 0.48 14.93 9.95
C LEU A 173 1.38 14.86 11.21
N GLY A 174 2.69 14.67 11.04
CA GLY A 174 3.69 14.55 12.10
C GLY A 174 4.60 15.76 12.22
#